data_AF-A0A9E4ANS8-F1
#
_entry.id   AF-A0A9E4ANS8-F1
#
_cell.length_a   1.000
_cell.length_b   1.000
_cell.length_c   1.000
_cell.angle_alpha   90.00
_cell.angle_beta   90.00
_cell.angle_gamma   90.00
#
_symmetry.space_group_name_H-M   'P 1'
#
loop_
_entity.id
_entity.type
_entity.pdbx_description
1 polymer ?
#
loop_
_entity_poly.entity_id
_entity_poly.type
_entity_poly.pdbx_seq_one_letter_code
_entity_poly.pdbx_strand_id
1 'polypeptide(L)'
;MKFSVFRSSGAVCKDDESNEFGISALRRFITGWHLSYLSADATRGVPEAVPQERLSETGDNLSNVIQYLKEQHQPRLKKILTILSSRVPHLEKVDADIMMDGRLLLQIKDAPFKQPILAKFASDGTLKMLSYLTLLYDPEPPQLIGIEEPENYLHPRLLSGLAEECHEVSALSQLMITTHSPHFVNEYRPDEVWVLYRNEQGFTVCKRTSEMPGIKEFIEVGAKLGQLWMEGYFEFGDPLTNAGRPKVK
;
A
#
# COMPACT_ATOMS: atom_id res chain seq x y z
N MET A 1 12.21 -2.91 13.83
CA MET A 1 12.24 -4.20 13.11
C MET A 1 11.19 -4.16 12.01
N LYS A 2 11.58 -3.94 10.76
CA LYS A 2 10.64 -3.68 9.65
C LYS A 2 10.29 -4.98 8.95
N PHE A 3 9.01 -5.27 8.73
CA PHE A 3 8.62 -6.35 7.83
C PHE A 3 8.60 -5.78 6.42
N SER A 4 8.95 -6.60 5.44
CA SER A 4 8.78 -6.26 4.04
C SER A 4 7.98 -7.38 3.41
N VAL A 5 6.77 -7.04 2.96
CA VAL A 5 5.95 -7.92 2.15
C VAL A 5 6.36 -7.70 0.71
N PHE A 6 6.85 -8.78 0.08
CA PHE A 6 7.25 -8.78 -1.32
C PHE A 6 6.32 -9.71 -2.09
N ARG A 7 5.66 -9.16 -3.10
CA ARG A 7 4.88 -9.98 -4.03
C ARG A 7 5.37 -9.75 -5.46
N SER A 8 5.93 -10.79 -6.06
CA SER A 8 6.36 -10.79 -7.46
C SER A 8 5.20 -11.23 -8.35
N SER A 9 4.87 -10.46 -9.38
CA SER A 9 4.34 -11.08 -10.60
C SER A 9 5.42 -12.02 -11.14
N GLY A 10 5.04 -13.16 -11.71
CA GLY A 10 5.98 -14.16 -12.26
C GLY A 10 6.72 -13.67 -13.52
N ALA A 11 7.30 -12.48 -13.50
CA ALA A 11 8.14 -11.95 -14.55
C ALA A 11 9.46 -12.73 -14.56
N VAL A 12 9.49 -13.78 -15.38
CA VAL A 12 10.73 -14.40 -15.85
C VAL A 12 11.52 -13.33 -16.59
N CYS A 13 12.62 -12.85 -16.00
CA CYS A 13 13.65 -12.16 -16.76
C CYS A 13 14.15 -13.15 -17.82
N LYS A 14 13.85 -12.88 -19.10
CA LYS A 14 14.58 -13.50 -20.20
C LYS A 14 15.91 -12.77 -20.30
N ASP A 15 16.99 -13.50 -20.07
CA ASP A 15 18.35 -13.04 -20.32
C ASP A 15 18.49 -12.71 -21.80
N ASP A 16 18.72 -11.44 -22.12
CA ASP A 16 19.06 -10.98 -23.47
C ASP A 16 20.44 -10.31 -23.38
N GLU A 17 21.46 -11.01 -23.88
CA GLU A 17 22.86 -10.62 -23.84
C GLU A 17 23.12 -9.45 -24.82
N SER A 18 23.01 -8.21 -24.35
CA SER A 18 23.70 -7.06 -24.98
C SER A 18 23.97 -5.95 -23.95
N ASN A 19 25.25 -5.71 -23.69
CA ASN A 19 25.74 -4.92 -22.55
C ASN A 19 25.36 -3.42 -22.58
N GLU A 20 24.93 -2.90 -23.74
CA GLU A 20 24.47 -1.51 -23.90
C GLU A 20 22.97 -1.35 -23.63
N PHE A 21 22.18 -2.42 -23.82
CA PHE A 21 20.75 -2.47 -23.49
C PHE A 21 20.51 -2.65 -21.99
N GLY A 22 21.40 -3.37 -21.29
CA GLY A 22 21.28 -3.64 -19.85
C GLY A 22 21.26 -2.38 -18.98
N ILE A 23 22.11 -1.38 -19.26
CA ILE A 23 22.18 -0.14 -18.46
C ILE A 23 20.94 0.73 -18.69
N SER A 24 20.47 0.84 -19.94
CA SER A 24 19.26 1.61 -20.27
C SER A 24 18.00 0.94 -19.72
N ALA A 25 17.91 -0.40 -19.83
CA ALA A 25 16.82 -1.17 -19.26
C ALA A 25 16.80 -1.11 -17.72
N LEU A 26 17.95 -1.27 -17.07
CA LEU A 26 18.08 -1.15 -15.62
C LEU A 26 17.75 0.27 -15.15
N ARG A 27 18.25 1.30 -15.85
CA ARG A 27 17.89 2.69 -15.56
C ARG A 27 16.38 2.88 -15.67
N ARG A 28 15.77 2.46 -16.78
CA ARG A 28 14.32 2.57 -17.00
C ARG A 28 13.53 1.84 -15.91
N PHE A 29 13.99 0.67 -15.49
CA PHE A 29 13.41 -0.10 -14.39
C PHE A 29 13.48 0.67 -13.07
N ILE A 30 14.68 1.12 -12.66
CA ILE A 30 14.88 1.86 -11.40
C ILE A 30 14.11 3.19 -11.42
N THR A 31 14.12 3.93 -12.53
CA THR A 31 13.37 5.18 -12.66
C THR A 31 11.86 4.98 -12.75
N GLY A 32 11.40 3.75 -13.01
CA GLY A 32 10.00 3.38 -13.07
C GLY A 32 9.40 2.97 -11.72
N TRP A 33 10.19 3.02 -10.63
CA TRP A 33 9.72 2.73 -9.28
C TRP A 33 8.94 3.91 -8.72
N HIS A 34 7.87 3.62 -7.99
CA HIS A 34 7.10 4.62 -7.26
C HIS A 34 7.10 4.29 -5.77
N LEU A 35 7.74 5.13 -4.95
CA LEU A 35 7.82 4.96 -3.50
C LEU A 35 6.85 5.94 -2.83
N SER A 36 5.79 5.41 -2.23
CA SER A 36 4.71 6.20 -1.64
C SER A 36 4.86 6.32 -0.12
N TYR A 37 4.79 7.56 0.37
CA TYR A 37 4.78 7.98 1.78
C TYR A 37 3.53 8.83 2.06
N LEU A 38 2.36 8.28 1.73
CA LEU A 38 1.10 9.00 1.74
C LEU A 38 0.71 9.48 3.15
N SER A 39 0.40 10.77 3.25
CA SER A 39 -0.10 11.40 4.47
C SER A 39 -1.44 12.08 4.22
N ALA A 40 -2.37 11.93 5.15
CA ALA A 40 -3.68 12.56 5.03
C ALA A 40 -3.56 14.10 5.02
N ASP A 41 -2.61 14.67 5.76
CA ASP A 41 -2.38 16.12 5.80
C ASP A 41 -1.98 16.68 4.43
N ALA A 42 -1.04 16.03 3.73
CA ALA A 42 -0.66 16.42 2.37
C ALA A 42 -1.88 16.38 1.42
N THR A 43 -2.69 15.33 1.49
CA THR A 43 -3.85 15.13 0.59
C THR A 43 -4.99 16.13 0.81
N ARG A 44 -5.00 16.88 1.93
CA ARG A 44 -5.99 17.92 2.23
C ARG A 44 -5.72 19.24 1.49
N GLY A 45 -4.53 19.39 0.92
CA GLY A 45 -4.13 20.57 0.17
C GLY A 45 -5.13 20.90 -0.95
N VAL A 46 -5.19 22.19 -1.30
CA VAL A 46 -5.88 22.65 -2.51
C VAL A 46 -4.79 23.05 -3.50
N PRO A 47 -4.29 22.10 -4.32
CA PRO A 47 -3.29 22.39 -5.34
C PRO A 47 -3.84 23.31 -6.42
N GLU A 48 -2.96 23.88 -7.24
CA GLU A 48 -3.37 24.60 -8.45
C GLU A 48 -4.21 23.68 -9.35
N ALA A 49 -5.21 24.26 -10.02
CA ALA A 49 -6.25 23.55 -10.78
C ALA A 49 -5.72 23.00 -12.12
N VAL A 50 -4.74 22.11 -12.06
CA VAL A 50 -4.17 21.42 -13.23
C VAL A 50 -4.29 19.92 -13.00
N PRO A 51 -5.05 19.17 -13.83
CA PRO A 51 -5.10 17.71 -13.74
C PRO A 51 -3.70 17.10 -13.82
N GLN A 52 -3.45 16.08 -13.01
CA GLN A 52 -2.18 15.36 -13.02
C GLN A 52 -2.46 13.87 -13.17
N GLU A 53 -1.65 13.19 -13.99
CA GLU A 53 -1.94 11.81 -14.38
C GLU A 53 -1.63 10.80 -13.26
N ARG A 54 -0.69 11.13 -12.38
CA ARG A 54 -0.15 10.23 -11.36
C ARG A 54 -0.14 10.88 -9.99
N LEU A 55 -0.45 10.08 -8.98
CA LEU A 55 -0.32 10.49 -7.58
C LEU A 55 1.14 10.75 -7.22
N SER A 56 1.40 11.85 -6.53
CA SER A 56 2.72 12.14 -5.98
C SER A 56 3.05 11.18 -4.83
N GLU A 57 4.33 11.09 -4.48
CA GLU A 57 4.79 10.21 -3.38
C GLU A 57 4.12 10.56 -2.04
N THR A 58 3.76 11.83 -1.82
CA THR A 58 3.14 12.34 -0.59
C THR A 58 1.60 12.35 -0.67
N GLY A 59 1.05 12.34 -1.88
CA GLY A 59 -0.39 12.43 -2.15
C GLY A 59 -0.97 13.85 -2.16
N ASP A 60 -0.13 14.89 -2.13
CA ASP A 60 -0.55 16.30 -2.14
C ASP A 60 -1.37 16.71 -3.38
N ASN A 61 -1.19 16.00 -4.49
CA ASN A 61 -1.91 16.21 -5.75
C ASN A 61 -3.14 15.31 -5.90
N LEU A 62 -3.62 14.63 -4.84
CA LEU A 62 -4.76 13.69 -4.91
C LEU A 62 -5.96 14.29 -5.65
N SER A 63 -6.32 15.53 -5.33
CA SER A 63 -7.44 16.23 -5.99
C SER A 63 -7.23 16.39 -7.50
N ASN A 64 -6.00 16.66 -7.97
CA ASN A 64 -5.69 16.75 -9.39
C ASN A 64 -5.80 15.40 -10.10
N VAL A 65 -5.39 14.32 -9.44
CA VAL A 65 -5.45 12.97 -9.99
C VAL A 65 -6.89 12.49 -10.07
N ILE A 66 -7.70 12.74 -9.04
CA ILE A 66 -9.14 12.43 -9.11
C ILE A 66 -9.81 13.22 -10.24
N GLN A 67 -9.41 14.48 -10.46
CA GLN A 67 -9.91 15.27 -11.58
C GLN A 67 -9.54 14.62 -12.92
N TYR A 68 -8.27 14.26 -13.11
CA TYR A 68 -7.81 13.53 -14.29
C TYR A 68 -8.59 12.23 -14.51
N LEU A 69 -8.78 11.43 -13.46
CA LEU A 69 -9.56 10.19 -13.54
C LEU A 69 -11.03 10.45 -13.86
N LYS A 70 -11.62 11.54 -13.37
CA LYS A 70 -13.01 11.92 -13.69
C LYS A 70 -13.15 12.27 -15.17
N GLU A 71 -12.21 13.04 -15.71
CA GLU A 71 -12.24 13.54 -17.07
C GLU A 71 -11.88 12.47 -18.11
N GLN A 72 -10.88 11.62 -17.83
CA GLN A 72 -10.30 10.69 -18.80
C GLN A 72 -10.56 9.21 -18.51
N HIS A 73 -10.81 8.83 -17.25
CA HIS A 73 -10.90 7.43 -16.81
C HIS A 73 -12.10 7.15 -15.89
N GLN A 74 -13.26 7.71 -16.22
CA GLN A 74 -14.46 7.68 -15.36
C GLN A 74 -14.84 6.28 -14.83
N PRO A 75 -14.74 5.18 -15.62
CA PRO A 75 -15.01 3.83 -15.09
C PRO A 75 -14.06 3.41 -13.97
N ARG A 76 -12.77 3.79 -14.05
CA ARG A 76 -11.77 3.50 -13.01
C ARG A 76 -12.05 4.32 -11.75
N LEU A 77 -12.35 5.61 -11.90
CA LEU A 77 -12.76 6.44 -10.77
C LEU A 77 -13.98 5.83 -10.05
N LYS A 78 -14.99 5.41 -10.82
CA LYS A 78 -16.18 4.76 -10.26
C LYS A 78 -15.82 3.48 -9.48
N LYS A 79 -14.90 2.65 -9.99
CA LYS A 79 -14.40 1.47 -9.27
C LYS A 79 -13.75 1.87 -7.94
N ILE A 80 -12.82 2.83 -7.96
CA ILE A 80 -12.12 3.36 -6.77
C ILE A 80 -13.13 3.82 -5.71
N LEU A 81 -14.08 4.68 -6.08
CA LEU A 81 -15.04 5.24 -5.13
C LEU A 81 -16.02 4.17 -4.60
N THR A 82 -16.39 3.19 -5.43
CA THR A 82 -17.23 2.06 -5.00
C THR A 82 -16.51 1.19 -3.98
N ILE A 83 -15.23 0.87 -4.22
CA ILE A 83 -14.40 0.12 -3.27
C ILE A 83 -14.28 0.92 -1.97
N LEU A 84 -13.93 2.20 -2.05
CA LEU A 84 -13.80 3.05 -0.88
C LEU A 84 -15.07 3.05 0.00
N SER A 85 -16.24 3.27 -0.60
CA SER A 85 -17.54 3.21 0.10
C SER A 85 -17.86 1.85 0.69
N SER A 86 -17.41 0.76 0.06
CA SER A 86 -17.62 -0.60 0.58
C SER A 86 -16.72 -0.93 1.78
N ARG A 87 -15.53 -0.31 1.86
CA ARG A 87 -14.53 -0.58 2.90
C ARG A 87 -14.70 0.34 4.10
N VAL A 88 -14.96 1.63 3.89
CA VAL A 88 -15.05 2.64 4.96
C VAL A 88 -16.45 2.60 5.58
N PRO A 89 -16.58 2.31 6.90
CA PRO A 89 -17.87 2.32 7.57
C PRO A 89 -18.58 3.67 7.41
N HIS A 90 -19.91 3.62 7.22
CA HIS A 90 -20.79 4.79 7.08
C HIS A 90 -20.56 5.67 5.84
N LEU A 91 -19.56 5.38 5.01
CA LEU A 91 -19.31 6.11 3.77
C LEU A 91 -20.28 5.69 2.67
N GLU A 92 -21.42 6.36 2.56
CA GLU A 92 -22.45 6.02 1.58
C GLU A 92 -22.02 6.28 0.15
N LYS A 93 -21.38 7.44 -0.08
CA LYS A 93 -21.02 7.88 -1.43
C LYS A 93 -19.89 8.89 -1.37
N VAL A 94 -19.03 8.83 -2.38
CA VAL A 94 -18.07 9.91 -2.67
C VAL A 94 -18.39 10.45 -4.06
N ASP A 95 -18.51 11.76 -4.14
CA ASP A 95 -18.70 12.51 -5.37
C ASP A 95 -17.48 13.41 -5.58
N ALA A 96 -17.09 13.58 -6.84
CA ALA A 96 -16.00 14.46 -7.23
C ALA A 96 -16.56 15.41 -8.26
N ASP A 97 -16.70 16.69 -7.97
CA ASP A 97 -17.29 17.70 -8.87
C ASP A 97 -16.32 18.82 -9.19
N ILE A 98 -16.34 19.31 -10.43
CA ILE A 98 -15.47 20.40 -10.86
C ILE A 98 -16.23 21.70 -10.63
N MET A 99 -15.67 22.59 -9.83
CA MET A 99 -16.23 23.91 -9.55
C MET A 99 -16.09 24.83 -10.77
N MET A 100 -16.83 25.93 -10.79
CA MET A 100 -16.76 26.93 -11.86
C MET A 100 -15.36 27.55 -12.04
N ASP A 101 -14.54 27.54 -10.98
CA ASP A 101 -13.17 28.02 -11.00
C ASP A 101 -12.15 26.93 -11.40
N GLY A 102 -12.63 25.76 -11.85
CA GLY A 102 -11.81 24.65 -12.31
C GLY A 102 -11.26 23.74 -11.20
N ARG A 103 -11.46 24.09 -9.92
CA ARG A 103 -10.99 23.26 -8.80
C ARG A 103 -11.88 22.03 -8.62
N LEU A 104 -11.27 20.90 -8.27
CA LEU A 104 -12.01 19.71 -7.87
C LEU A 104 -12.55 19.85 -6.44
N LEU A 105 -13.84 19.61 -6.29
CA LEU A 105 -14.55 19.48 -5.04
C LEU A 105 -14.86 18.00 -4.79
N LEU A 106 -14.07 17.38 -3.92
CA LEU A 106 -14.40 16.07 -3.38
C LEU A 106 -15.42 16.22 -2.25
N GLN A 107 -16.57 15.56 -2.40
CA GLN A 107 -17.65 15.53 -1.43
C GLN A 107 -17.87 14.10 -0.93
N ILE A 108 -17.96 13.96 0.39
CA ILE A 108 -18.17 12.69 1.07
C ILE A 108 -19.55 12.73 1.71
N LYS A 109 -20.42 11.82 1.30
CA LYS A 109 -21.70 11.56 1.96
C LYS A 109 -21.49 10.47 3.00
N ASP A 110 -21.43 10.89 4.24
CA ASP A 110 -21.30 10.01 5.41
C ASP A 110 -22.67 9.90 6.10
N ALA A 111 -23.08 8.68 6.47
CA ALA A 111 -24.44 8.31 6.85
C ALA A 111 -25.10 9.15 7.98
N PRO A 112 -24.39 9.72 8.98
CA PRO A 112 -25.05 10.59 9.96
C PRO A 112 -25.34 12.00 9.40
N PHE A 113 -24.70 12.42 8.32
CA PHE A 113 -24.87 13.75 7.75
C PHE A 113 -25.91 13.74 6.61
N LYS A 114 -26.90 14.63 6.71
CA LYS A 114 -27.91 14.80 5.66
C LYS A 114 -27.33 15.40 4.37
N GLN A 115 -26.24 16.17 4.48
CA GLN A 115 -25.56 16.80 3.36
C GLN A 115 -24.12 16.29 3.27
N PRO A 116 -23.57 16.12 2.06
CA PRO A 116 -22.17 15.78 1.88
C PRO A 116 -21.25 16.84 2.50
N ILE A 117 -20.15 16.38 3.10
CA ILE A 117 -19.08 17.23 3.61
C ILE A 117 -17.93 17.29 2.61
N LEU A 118 -17.11 18.35 2.69
CA LEU A 118 -15.90 18.43 1.88
C LEU A 118 -14.88 17.39 2.35
N ALA A 119 -14.19 16.73 1.41
CA ALA A 119 -13.25 15.67 1.74
C ALA A 119 -12.09 16.13 2.63
N LYS A 120 -11.72 17.42 2.60
CA LYS A 120 -10.74 17.98 3.55
C LYS A 120 -11.13 17.80 5.03
N PHE A 121 -12.44 17.65 5.31
CA PHE A 121 -12.98 17.40 6.64
C PHE A 121 -13.25 15.92 6.92
N ALA A 122 -12.97 15.02 5.96
CA ALA A 122 -13.06 13.59 6.20
C ALA A 122 -11.94 13.11 7.14
N SER A 123 -12.17 11.93 7.73
CA SER A 123 -11.17 11.28 8.57
C SER A 123 -9.91 10.97 7.78
N ASP A 124 -8.75 11.05 8.45
CA ASP A 124 -7.44 10.74 7.87
C ASP A 124 -7.42 9.37 7.20
N GLY A 125 -8.06 8.38 7.83
CA GLY A 125 -8.15 7.03 7.28
C GLY A 125 -8.94 6.95 5.97
N THR A 126 -9.96 7.79 5.78
CA THR A 126 -10.72 7.83 4.51
C THR A 126 -9.88 8.41 3.39
N LEU A 127 -9.21 9.54 3.63
CA LEU A 127 -8.33 10.16 2.63
C LEU A 127 -7.14 9.28 2.28
N LYS A 128 -6.58 8.60 3.29
CA LYS A 128 -5.45 7.69 3.09
C LYS A 128 -5.87 6.43 2.30
N MET A 129 -7.04 5.87 2.60
CA MET A 129 -7.59 4.76 1.80
C MET A 129 -7.89 5.18 0.36
N LEU A 130 -8.46 6.38 0.14
CA LEU A 130 -8.66 6.93 -1.20
C LEU A 130 -7.33 7.10 -1.94
N SER A 131 -6.30 7.58 -1.26
CA SER A 131 -4.96 7.75 -1.82
C SER A 131 -4.35 6.40 -2.24
N TYR A 132 -4.43 5.38 -1.39
CA TYR A 132 -3.96 4.03 -1.75
C TYR A 132 -4.72 3.45 -2.92
N LEU A 133 -6.05 3.54 -2.94
CA LEU A 133 -6.85 3.07 -4.07
C LEU A 133 -6.51 3.82 -5.36
N THR A 134 -6.27 5.13 -5.28
CA THR A 134 -5.86 5.94 -6.43
C THR A 134 -4.50 5.50 -6.97
N LEU A 135 -3.53 5.24 -6.09
CA LEU A 135 -2.22 4.71 -6.45
C LEU A 135 -2.31 3.31 -7.08
N LEU A 136 -3.08 2.41 -6.46
CA LEU A 136 -3.21 1.01 -6.87
C LEU A 136 -3.96 0.87 -8.21
N TYR A 137 -4.94 1.73 -8.48
CA TYR A 137 -5.77 1.68 -9.69
C TYR A 137 -5.38 2.68 -10.77
N ASP A 138 -4.14 3.17 -10.72
CA ASP A 138 -3.55 4.05 -11.73
C ASP A 138 -3.77 3.49 -13.16
N PRO A 139 -4.18 4.33 -14.14
CA PRO A 139 -4.35 3.93 -15.53
C PRO A 139 -3.14 3.23 -16.15
N GLU A 140 -1.95 3.70 -15.79
CA GLU A 140 -0.65 3.20 -16.23
C GLU A 140 0.19 2.89 -14.98
N PRO A 141 -0.05 1.75 -14.32
CA PRO A 141 0.54 1.48 -13.02
C PRO A 141 2.06 1.30 -13.12
N PRO A 142 2.84 1.80 -12.14
CA PRO A 142 4.29 1.63 -12.12
C PRO A 142 4.68 0.15 -12.11
N GLN A 143 5.88 -0.17 -12.63
CA GLN A 143 6.37 -1.56 -12.61
C GLN A 143 6.61 -2.06 -11.18
N LEU A 144 7.02 -1.16 -10.28
CA LEU A 144 7.20 -1.42 -8.86
C LEU A 144 6.57 -0.29 -8.04
N ILE A 145 5.76 -0.67 -7.06
CA ILE A 145 5.14 0.23 -6.10
C ILE A 145 5.66 -0.13 -4.70
N GLY A 146 6.30 0.83 -4.05
CA GLY A 146 6.70 0.75 -2.64
C GLY A 146 5.70 1.48 -1.75
N ILE A 147 5.24 0.83 -0.68
CA ILE A 147 4.32 1.45 0.30
C ILE A 147 4.93 1.35 1.69
N GLU A 148 5.04 2.49 2.36
CA GLU A 148 5.59 2.59 3.69
C GLU A 148 4.48 2.66 4.75
N GLU A 149 4.51 1.71 5.69
CA GLU A 149 3.62 1.62 6.87
C GLU A 149 2.16 1.94 6.52
N PRO A 150 1.52 1.13 5.67
CA PRO A 150 0.16 1.41 5.21
C PRO A 150 -0.84 1.55 6.36
N GLU A 151 -0.57 0.87 7.47
CA GLU A 151 -1.39 0.91 8.68
C GLU A 151 -1.46 2.27 9.38
N ASN A 152 -0.49 3.16 9.16
CA ASN A 152 -0.46 4.44 9.85
C ASN A 152 -1.72 5.24 9.51
N TYR A 153 -2.48 5.63 10.54
CA TYR A 153 -3.77 6.34 10.43
C TYR A 153 -4.93 5.55 9.79
N LEU A 154 -4.74 4.25 9.49
CA LEU A 154 -5.83 3.36 9.09
C LEU A 154 -6.34 2.54 10.28
N HIS A 155 -7.66 2.43 10.39
CA HIS A 155 -8.26 1.53 11.37
C HIS A 155 -7.91 0.07 11.03
N PRO A 156 -7.55 -0.81 12.00
CA PRO A 156 -7.11 -2.18 11.73
C PRO A 156 -8.08 -3.00 10.86
N ARG A 157 -9.39 -2.76 10.97
CA ARG A 157 -10.42 -3.42 10.13
C ARG A 157 -10.36 -3.07 8.64
N LEU A 158 -9.69 -1.98 8.26
CA LEU A 158 -9.49 -1.58 6.86
C LEU A 158 -8.27 -2.25 6.24
N LEU A 159 -7.35 -2.78 7.07
CA LEU A 159 -6.09 -3.35 6.62
C LEU A 159 -6.28 -4.61 5.78
N SER A 160 -7.24 -5.46 6.13
CA SER A 160 -7.59 -6.64 5.32
C SER A 160 -8.09 -6.23 3.94
N GLY A 161 -8.98 -5.23 3.89
CA GLY A 161 -9.46 -4.67 2.63
C GLY A 161 -8.32 -4.11 1.79
N LEU A 162 -7.42 -3.31 2.37
CA LEU A 162 -6.25 -2.80 1.66
C LEU A 162 -5.34 -3.93 1.15
N ALA A 163 -5.08 -4.96 1.96
CA ALA A 163 -4.29 -6.11 1.56
C ALA A 163 -4.92 -6.86 0.37
N GLU A 164 -6.25 -7.02 0.36
CA GLU A 164 -6.98 -7.58 -0.79
C GLU A 164 -6.76 -6.76 -2.06
N GLU A 165 -6.82 -5.43 -2.00
CA GLU A 165 -6.56 -4.57 -3.17
C GLU A 165 -5.10 -4.67 -3.64
N CYS A 166 -4.14 -4.72 -2.69
CA CYS A 166 -2.74 -4.99 -3.00
C CYS A 166 -2.57 -6.34 -3.71
N HIS A 167 -3.32 -7.37 -3.28
CA HIS A 167 -3.30 -8.67 -3.93
C HIS A 167 -3.81 -8.61 -5.36
N GLU A 168 -4.90 -7.89 -5.64
CA GLU A 168 -5.41 -7.71 -7.01
C GLU A 168 -4.37 -7.05 -7.93
N VAL A 169 -3.75 -5.97 -7.45
CA VAL A 169 -2.83 -5.15 -8.27
C VAL A 169 -1.47 -5.81 -8.47
N SER A 170 -1.07 -6.72 -7.59
CA SER A 170 0.21 -7.44 -7.73
C SER A 170 0.37 -8.24 -9.03
N ALA A 171 -0.75 -8.52 -9.73
CA ALA A 171 -0.73 -9.14 -11.06
C ALA A 171 -0.17 -8.21 -12.15
N LEU A 172 -0.25 -6.89 -11.93
CA LEU A 172 0.15 -5.84 -12.87
C LEU A 172 1.45 -5.16 -12.45
N SER A 173 1.68 -5.02 -11.14
CA SER A 173 2.83 -4.31 -10.57
C SER A 173 3.48 -5.12 -9.45
N GLN A 174 4.80 -5.04 -9.32
CA GLN A 174 5.48 -5.57 -8.15
C GLN A 174 5.21 -4.68 -6.93
N LEU A 175 4.81 -5.28 -5.80
CA LEU A 175 4.54 -4.54 -4.57
C LEU A 175 5.61 -4.83 -3.51
N MET A 176 6.14 -3.76 -2.92
CA MET A 176 7.05 -3.79 -1.77
C MET A 176 6.45 -2.99 -0.63
N ILE A 177 5.88 -3.67 0.35
CA ILE A 177 5.17 -3.01 1.43
C ILE A 177 5.92 -3.22 2.72
N THR A 178 6.22 -2.14 3.44
CA THR A 178 6.85 -2.25 4.75
C THR A 178 5.85 -2.00 5.87
N THR A 179 5.86 -2.83 6.91
CA THR A 179 4.85 -2.77 7.98
C THR A 179 5.42 -3.20 9.33
N HIS A 180 4.82 -2.72 10.41
CA HIS A 180 4.95 -3.20 11.78
C HIS A 180 3.63 -3.77 12.32
N SER A 181 2.57 -3.78 11.52
CA SER A 181 1.24 -4.21 11.93
C SER A 181 1.07 -5.73 11.83
N PRO A 182 0.91 -6.46 12.95
CA PRO A 182 0.57 -7.88 12.89
C PRO A 182 -0.78 -8.10 12.19
N HIS A 183 -1.69 -7.12 12.24
CA HIS A 183 -2.96 -7.19 11.52
C HIS A 183 -2.78 -7.16 10.01
N PHE A 184 -1.82 -6.40 9.47
CA PHE A 184 -1.54 -6.41 8.04
C PHE A 184 -0.78 -7.67 7.62
N VAL A 185 0.19 -8.11 8.44
CA VAL A 185 0.96 -9.35 8.22
C VAL A 185 0.07 -10.60 8.19
N ASN A 186 -1.03 -10.60 8.93
CA ASN A 186 -2.02 -11.69 8.95
C ASN A 186 -2.68 -11.97 7.58
N GLU A 187 -2.63 -11.03 6.64
CA GLU A 187 -3.31 -11.09 5.35
C GLU A 187 -2.42 -11.62 4.22
N TYR A 188 -1.20 -12.06 4.56
CA TYR A 188 -0.20 -12.55 3.61
C TYR A 188 0.24 -13.97 3.90
N ARG A 189 0.73 -14.66 2.87
CA ARG A 189 1.25 -16.02 2.98
C ARG A 189 2.71 -16.03 3.46
N PRO A 190 3.20 -17.15 4.01
CA PRO A 190 4.57 -17.25 4.48
C PRO A 190 5.66 -16.98 3.42
N ASP A 191 5.36 -17.23 2.15
CA ASP A 191 6.25 -16.97 1.02
C ASP A 191 6.37 -15.49 0.65
N GLU A 192 5.45 -14.65 1.14
CA GLU A 192 5.33 -13.23 0.79
C GLU A 192 5.92 -12.31 1.86
N VAL A 193 6.13 -12.82 3.08
CA VAL A 193 6.56 -12.00 4.23
C VAL A 193 8.04 -12.22 4.53
N TRP A 194 8.80 -11.13 4.50
CA TRP A 194 10.20 -11.11 4.92
C TRP A 194 10.37 -10.37 6.24
N VAL A 195 11.21 -10.95 7.08
CA VAL A 195 11.54 -10.45 8.41
C VAL A 195 12.98 -9.92 8.37
N LEU A 196 13.18 -8.64 8.70
CA LEU A 196 14.47 -7.95 8.57
C LEU A 196 15.03 -7.53 9.94
N TYR A 197 16.21 -8.01 10.30
CA TYR A 197 16.93 -7.62 11.52
C TYR A 197 18.38 -7.23 11.24
N ARG A 198 19.03 -6.59 12.21
CA ARG A 198 20.45 -6.24 12.13
C ARG A 198 21.29 -7.20 12.96
N ASN A 199 22.26 -7.87 12.32
CA ASN A 199 23.15 -8.81 12.99
C ASN A 199 24.18 -8.10 13.91
N GLU A 200 25.05 -8.86 14.54
CA GLU A 200 26.08 -8.35 15.46
C GLU A 200 27.10 -7.43 14.79
N GLN A 201 27.38 -7.67 13.50
CA GLN A 201 28.30 -6.89 12.69
C GLN A 201 27.65 -5.63 12.09
N GLY A 202 26.34 -5.41 12.33
CA GLY A 202 25.61 -4.25 11.83
C GLY A 202 24.96 -4.43 10.45
N PHE A 203 25.07 -5.60 9.83
CA PHE A 203 24.46 -5.88 8.53
C PHE A 203 22.98 -6.28 8.66
N THR A 204 22.16 -5.86 7.69
CA THR A 204 20.76 -6.30 7.57
C THR A 204 20.72 -7.73 7.07
N VAL A 205 19.96 -8.55 7.78
CA VAL A 205 19.64 -9.94 7.41
C VAL A 205 18.15 -10.01 7.15
N CYS A 206 17.78 -10.66 6.04
CA CYS A 206 16.40 -10.85 5.60
C CYS A 206 16.12 -12.36 5.52
N LYS A 207 14.99 -12.81 6.03
CA LYS A 207 14.54 -14.21 5.86
C LYS A 207 13.03 -14.26 5.64
N ARG A 208 12.59 -15.19 4.80
CA ARG A 208 11.15 -15.43 4.60
C ARG A 208 10.58 -16.17 5.79
N THR A 209 9.34 -15.85 6.18
CA THR A 209 8.66 -16.59 7.25
C THR A 209 8.42 -18.05 6.86
N SER A 210 8.29 -18.36 5.56
CA SER A 210 8.22 -19.74 5.05
C SER A 210 9.47 -20.60 5.30
N GLU A 211 10.61 -19.99 5.63
CA GLU A 211 11.88 -20.68 5.91
C GLU A 211 12.13 -20.85 7.42
N MET A 212 11.22 -20.35 8.26
CA MET A 212 11.31 -20.49 9.71
C MET A 212 10.66 -21.81 10.15
N PRO A 213 11.28 -22.57 11.07
CA PRO A 213 10.74 -23.85 11.53
C PRO A 213 9.34 -23.72 12.13
N GLY A 214 8.42 -24.63 11.75
CA GLY A 214 7.08 -24.72 12.32
C GLY A 214 6.05 -23.73 11.73
N ILE A 215 6.48 -22.67 11.04
CA ILE A 215 5.56 -21.64 10.55
C ILE A 215 4.55 -22.22 9.54
N LYS A 216 4.99 -23.04 8.59
CA LYS A 216 4.08 -23.61 7.58
C LYS A 216 3.04 -24.53 8.25
N GLU A 217 3.50 -25.35 9.17
CA GLU A 217 2.68 -26.30 9.93
C GLU A 217 1.63 -25.57 10.79
N PHE A 218 1.99 -24.45 11.42
CA PHE A 218 1.03 -23.61 12.15
C PHE A 218 0.00 -22.96 11.24
N ILE A 219 0.40 -22.47 10.07
CA ILE A 219 -0.53 -21.89 9.10
C ILE A 219 -1.50 -22.95 8.55
N GLU A 220 -1.03 -24.18 8.30
CA GLU A 220 -1.88 -25.29 7.84
C GLU A 220 -3.02 -25.64 8.81
N VAL A 221 -2.80 -25.46 10.11
CA VAL A 221 -3.84 -25.67 11.15
C VAL A 221 -4.67 -24.41 11.44
N GLY A 222 -4.49 -23.33 10.67
CA GLY A 222 -5.32 -22.13 10.72
C GLY A 222 -4.77 -20.98 11.56
N ALA A 223 -3.50 -21.03 12.00
CA ALA A 223 -2.86 -19.88 12.62
C ALA A 223 -2.66 -18.74 11.60
N LYS A 224 -2.45 -17.51 12.10
CA LYS A 224 -2.11 -16.36 11.25
C LYS A 224 -0.70 -15.85 11.55
N LEU A 225 0.01 -15.37 10.54
CA LEU A 225 1.42 -14.97 10.65
C LEU A 225 1.67 -13.89 11.70
N GLY A 226 0.83 -12.84 11.74
CA GLY A 226 0.95 -11.77 12.72
C GLY A 226 0.69 -12.26 14.15
N GLN A 227 -0.20 -13.23 14.34
CA GLN A 227 -0.38 -13.88 15.64
C GLN A 227 0.86 -14.67 16.05
N LEU A 228 1.38 -15.50 15.15
CA LEU A 228 2.61 -16.27 15.39
C LEU A 228 3.80 -15.36 15.72
N TRP A 229 3.89 -14.20 15.07
CA TRP A 229 4.88 -13.19 15.39
C TRP A 229 4.72 -12.65 16.81
N MET A 230 3.52 -12.21 17.19
CA MET A 230 3.23 -11.64 18.52
C MET A 230 3.36 -12.66 19.66
N GLU A 231 3.06 -13.93 19.40
CA GLU A 231 3.26 -15.03 20.35
C GLU A 231 4.72 -15.51 20.42
N GLY A 232 5.60 -14.93 19.59
CA GLY A 232 7.03 -15.21 19.61
C GLY A 232 7.41 -16.53 18.95
N TYR A 233 6.61 -17.08 18.04
CA TYR A 233 6.99 -18.27 17.27
C TYR A 233 8.04 -17.99 16.19
N PHE A 234 8.28 -16.73 15.84
CA PHE A 234 9.32 -16.37 14.89
C PHE A 234 10.71 -16.55 15.52
N GLU A 235 11.67 -17.03 14.73
CA GLU A 235 13.07 -17.23 15.18
C GLU A 235 13.72 -15.91 15.63
N PHE A 236 13.29 -14.81 14.99
CA PHE A 236 13.73 -13.45 15.24
C PHE A 236 12.63 -12.47 14.84
N GLY A 237 12.80 -11.22 15.24
CA GLY A 237 11.90 -10.14 14.87
C GLY A 237 10.95 -9.63 15.92
N ASP A 238 11.09 -10.13 17.13
CA ASP A 238 10.60 -9.43 18.30
C ASP A 238 11.61 -8.33 18.70
N PRO A 239 11.28 -7.03 18.59
CA PRO A 239 12.18 -5.94 18.97
C PRO A 239 12.54 -5.95 20.46
N LEU A 240 11.73 -6.58 21.32
CA LEU A 240 11.96 -6.70 22.76
C LEU A 240 12.89 -7.87 23.11
N THR A 241 13.04 -8.84 22.20
CA THR A 241 13.95 -9.97 22.38
C THR A 241 15.22 -9.76 21.57
N ASN A 242 16.38 -9.66 22.25
CA ASN A 242 17.69 -9.51 21.61
C ASN A 242 17.74 -8.39 20.53
N ALA A 243 16.99 -7.30 20.73
CA ALA A 243 16.84 -6.21 19.76
C ALA A 243 16.38 -6.66 18.35
N GLY A 244 15.52 -7.68 18.27
CA GLY A 244 15.03 -8.25 17.01
C GLY A 244 15.91 -9.34 16.41
N ARG A 245 17.06 -9.68 17.01
CA ARG A 245 17.95 -10.76 16.57
C ARG A 245 17.40 -12.14 16.96
N PRO A 246 18.01 -13.24 16.46
CA PRO A 246 17.65 -14.59 16.88
C PRO A 246 17.65 -14.75 18.39
N LYS A 247 16.68 -15.53 18.89
CA LYS A 247 16.64 -15.93 20.29
C LYS A 247 17.93 -16.67 20.64
N VAL A 248 18.56 -16.27 21.74
CA VAL A 248 19.70 -17.01 22.29
C VAL A 248 19.14 -18.33 22.83
N LYS A 249 19.62 -19.45 22.28
CA LYS A 249 19.26 -20.79 22.76
C LYS A 249 19.92 -21.10 24.09
#